data_AF-A0A9P0QG83-F1
#
_entry.id   AF-A0A9P0QG83-F1
#
_cell.length_a   1.000
_cell.length_b   1.000
_cell.length_c   1.000
_cell.angle_alpha   90.00
_cell.angle_beta   90.00
_cell.angle_gamma   90.00
#
_symmetry.space_group_name_H-M   'P 1'
#
loop_
_entity.id
_entity.type
_entity.pdbx_description
1 polymer ?
#
loop_
_entity_poly.entity_id
_entity_poly.type
_entity_poly.pdbx_seq_one_letter_code
_entity_poly.pdbx_strand_id
1 'polypeptide(L)' 'MDLAGSERVSLTKAAGERLKEGANINKSLSVLGNVIRQLSEGKEFISYRDSKLTRLLSQALGVMPNH' A
#
# COMPACT_ATOMS: atom_id res chain seq x y z
N MET A 1 20.73 32.46 16.47
CA MET A 1 20.42 31.14 17.06
C MET A 1 18.93 30.92 16.90
N ASP A 2 18.60 29.98 16.03
CA ASP A 2 17.27 29.60 15.58
C ASP A 2 16.69 28.55 16.56
N LEU A 3 15.46 28.72 17.07
CA LEU A 3 14.84 27.73 17.97
C LEU A 3 13.30 27.72 18.04
N ALA A 4 12.58 28.44 17.16
CA ALA A 4 11.10 28.44 17.18
C ALA A 4 10.45 27.80 15.93
N GLY A 5 11.21 27.57 14.85
CA GLY A 5 10.69 26.97 13.61
C GLY A 5 10.66 25.45 13.59
N SER A 6 11.53 24.79 14.36
CA SER A 6 11.73 23.33 14.29
C SER A 6 10.60 22.50 14.90
N GLU A 7 9.82 23.08 15.82
CA GLU A 7 8.73 22.37 16.50
C GLU A 7 7.49 22.19 15.61
N ARG A 8 7.10 23.25 14.87
CA ARG A 8 5.98 23.17 13.89
C ARG A 8 6.33 22.24 12.73
N VAL A 9 7.58 22.23 12.26
CA VAL A 9 8.00 21.32 11.18
C VAL A 9 7.99 19.86 11.65
N SER A 10 8.40 19.58 12.89
CA SER A 10 8.39 18.22 13.45
C SER A 10 6.97 17.68 13.63
N LEU A 11 6.05 18.49 14.17
CA LEU A 11 4.62 18.12 14.30
C LEU A 11 3.93 17.95 12.94
N THR A 12 4.19 18.85 11.99
CA THR A 12 3.58 18.78 10.65
C THR A 12 4.18 17.65 9.81
N LYS A 13 5.49 17.36 9.95
CA LYS A 13 6.12 16.18 9.33
C LYS A 13 5.57 14.89 9.92
N ALA A 14 5.41 14.80 11.25
CA ALA A 14 4.83 13.62 11.89
C ALA A 14 3.37 13.39 11.47
N ALA A 15 2.57 14.46 11.34
CA ALA A 15 1.21 14.37 10.79
C ALA A 15 1.22 13.98 9.30
N GLY A 16 2.14 14.53 8.51
CA GLY A 16 2.31 14.18 7.09
C GLY A 16 2.79 12.75 6.87
N GLU A 17 3.68 12.24 7.72
CA GLU A 17 4.13 10.85 7.73
C GLU A 17 2.99 9.91 8.12
N ARG A 18 2.22 10.22 9.18
CA ARG A 18 1.02 9.45 9.55
C ARG A 18 -0.05 9.46 8.47
N LEU A 19 -0.25 10.58 7.78
CA LEU A 19 -1.18 10.67 6.64
C LEU A 19 -0.69 9.85 5.45
N LYS A 20 0.62 9.88 5.14
CA LYS A 20 1.23 9.03 4.10
C LYS A 20 1.14 7.55 4.46
N GLU A 21 1.35 7.21 5.73
CA GLU A 21 1.21 5.85 6.25
C GLU A 21 -0.23 5.39 6.14
N GLY A 22 -1.20 6.17 6.63
CA GLY A 22 -2.62 5.88 6.51
C GLY A 22 -3.08 5.77 5.05
N ALA A 23 -2.59 6.63 4.16
CA ALA A 23 -2.84 6.55 2.73
C ALA A 23 -2.26 5.27 2.12
N ASN A 24 -1.05 4.85 2.51
CA ASN A 24 -0.44 3.60 2.07
C ASN A 24 -1.17 2.37 2.61
N ILE A 25 -1.65 2.41 3.85
CA ILE A 25 -2.50 1.36 4.45
C ILE A 25 -3.79 1.24 3.66
N ASN A 26 -4.53 2.34 3.49
CA ASN A 26 -5.79 2.35 2.74
C ASN A 26 -5.58 1.91 1.29
N LYS A 27 -4.51 2.39 0.63
CA LYS A 27 -4.14 1.94 -0.72
C LYS A 27 -3.91 0.44 -0.75
N SER A 28 -3.15 -0.12 0.20
CA SER A 28 -2.89 -1.56 0.24
C SER A 28 -4.16 -2.39 0.43
N LEU A 29 -5.12 -1.92 1.23
CA LEU A 29 -6.42 -2.55 1.45
C LEU A 29 -7.33 -2.44 0.21
N SER A 30 -7.37 -1.28 -0.45
CA SER A 30 -8.13 -1.10 -1.69
C SER A 30 -7.58 -1.97 -2.83
N VAL A 31 -6.26 -2.07 -2.98
CA VAL A 31 -5.63 -2.94 -3.98
C VAL A 31 -5.94 -4.40 -3.67
N LEU A 32 -5.94 -4.81 -2.40
CA LEU A 32 -6.36 -6.16 -2.02
C LEU A 32 -7.81 -6.46 -2.40
N GLY A 33 -8.75 -5.53 -2.14
CA GLY A 33 -10.14 -5.66 -2.57
C GLY A 33 -10.29 -5.82 -4.08
N ASN A 34 -9.53 -5.03 -4.86
CA ASN A 34 -9.50 -5.16 -6.32
C ASN A 34 -8.92 -6.51 -6.76
N VAL A 35 -7.84 -6.98 -6.15
CA VAL A 35 -7.23 -8.29 -6.43
C VAL A 35 -8.21 -9.43 -6.17
N ILE A 36 -8.91 -9.42 -5.03
CA ILE A 36 -9.93 -10.42 -4.70
C ILE A 36 -11.07 -10.40 -5.74
N ARG A 37 -11.50 -9.21 -6.15
CA ARG A 37 -12.53 -9.07 -7.18
C ARG A 37 -12.06 -9.62 -8.53
N GLN A 38 -10.84 -9.30 -8.95
CA GLN A 38 -10.25 -9.81 -10.19
C GLN A 38 -10.09 -11.34 -10.16
N LEU A 39 -9.71 -11.90 -9.01
CA LEU A 39 -9.66 -13.35 -8.78
C LEU A 39 -11.06 -13.98 -8.89
N SER A 40 -12.06 -13.37 -8.26
CA SER A 40 -13.45 -13.85 -8.32
C SER A 40 -14.04 -13.75 -9.72
N GLU A 41 -13.60 -12.78 -10.52
CA GLU A 41 -13.97 -12.62 -11.94
C GLU A 41 -13.17 -13.56 -12.86
N GLY A 42 -12.21 -14.32 -12.36
CA GLY A 42 -11.38 -15.23 -13.15
C GLY A 42 -10.46 -14.52 -14.14
N LYS A 43 -10.06 -13.27 -13.86
CA LYS A 43 -9.17 -12.51 -14.74
C LYS A 43 -7.78 -13.14 -14.79
N GLU A 44 -7.26 -13.30 -15.99
CA GLU A 44 -5.93 -13.85 -16.24
C GLU A 44 -4.81 -12.92 -15.75
N PHE A 45 -5.05 -11.59 -15.80
CA PHE A 45 -4.11 -10.58 -15.32
C PHE A 45 -4.63 -9.90 -14.04
N ILE A 46 -3.89 -10.08 -12.95
CA ILE A 46 -4.22 -9.51 -11.64
C ILE A 46 -3.08 -8.58 -11.19
N SER A 47 -3.45 -7.36 -10.81
CA SER A 47 -2.48 -6.27 -10.52
C SER A 47 -1.87 -6.36 -9.12
N TYR A 48 -1.15 -7.44 -8.84
CA TYR A 48 -0.46 -7.61 -7.55
C TYR A 48 0.66 -6.60 -7.29
N ARG A 49 1.13 -5.88 -8.32
CA ARG A 49 2.28 -4.98 -8.26
C ARG A 49 1.98 -3.61 -7.64
N ASP A 50 0.71 -3.24 -7.49
CA ASP A 50 0.31 -1.90 -7.04
C ASP A 50 0.56 -1.64 -5.55
N SER A 51 0.78 -2.71 -4.76
CA SER A 51 1.13 -2.62 -3.35
C SER A 51 2.14 -3.71 -2.95
N LYS A 52 3.02 -3.37 -1.99
CA LYS A 52 3.92 -4.36 -1.36
C LYS A 52 3.12 -5.51 -0.72
N LEU A 53 1.97 -5.20 -0.14
CA LEU A 53 1.11 -6.19 0.52
C LEU A 53 0.53 -7.18 -0.49
N THR A 54 0.01 -6.69 -1.62
CA THR A 54 -0.52 -7.58 -2.68
C THR A 54 0.57 -8.36 -3.40
N ARG A 55 1.80 -7.84 -3.43
CA ARG A 55 2.97 -8.54 -3.98
C ARG A 55 3.53 -9.62 -3.05
N LEU A 56 3.36 -9.48 -1.73
CA LEU A 56 3.61 -10.57 -0.79
C LEU A 56 2.49 -11.62 -0.88
N LEU A 57 1.24 -11.16 -0.94
CA LEU A 57 0.08 -12.04 -1.08
C LEU A 57 0.05 -12.78 -2.40
N SER A 58 0.63 -12.27 -3.50
CA SER A 58 0.68 -13.02 -4.76
C SER A 58 1.42 -14.36 -4.62
N GLN A 59 2.41 -14.44 -3.73
CA GLN A 59 3.09 -15.70 -3.41
C GLN A 59 2.19 -16.62 -2.56
N ALA A 60 1.44 -16.05 -1.61
CA ALA A 60 0.53 -16.81 -0.74
C ALA A 60 -0.76 -17.28 -1.45
N LEU A 61 -1.23 -16.53 -2.45
CA LEU A 61 -2.42 -16.81 -3.25
C LEU A 61 -2.17 -17.84 -4.36
N GLY A 62 -0.97 -18.44 -4.41
CA GLY A 62 -0.68 -19.57 -5.29
C GLY A 62 -0.53 -19.22 -6.78
N VAL A 63 -0.55 -17.94 -7.14
CA VAL A 63 -0.36 -17.49 -8.52
C VAL A 63 1.14 -17.31 -8.79
N MET A 64 1.90 -18.40 -8.70
CA MET A 64 3.19 -18.45 -9.39
C MET A 64 2.88 -18.53 -10.89
N PRO A 65 3.24 -17.53 -11.72
CA PRO A 65 3.41 -17.81 -13.13
C PRO A 65 4.49 -18.90 -13.21
N ASN A 66 4.10 -20.06 -13.73
CA ASN A 66 4.99 -21.17 -14.06
C ASN A 66 6.32 -20.62 -14.59
N HIS A 67 7.42 -21.03 -13.97
CA HIS A 67 8.61 -21.37 -14.72
C HIS A 67 8.62 -22.88 -14.85
#